data_AF-A0A951L2E1-F1
#
_entry.id   AF-A0A951L2E1-F1
#
_cell.length_a   1.000
_cell.length_b   1.000
_cell.length_c   1.000
_cell.angle_alpha   90.00
_cell.angle_beta   90.00
_cell.angle_gamma   90.00
#
_symmetry.space_group_name_H-M   'P 1'
#
loop_
_entity.id
_entity.type
_entity.pdbx_description
1 polymer ?
#
loop_
_entity_poly.entity_id
_entity_poly.type
_entity_poly.pdbx_seq_one_letter_code
_entity_poly.pdbx_strand_id
1 'polypeptide(L)'
;MTGAAALAVPVLVDAPAEGDGGSFGVLHGLYWLLANLAERGPLLLAIDDAHWADEPSLRFLAFLTRRVDSLPLVLLTATRPVEPDAADPSVLSDLLGDPATDVVTIRALSEPAVLEFLREHAGATVEVAFARACHHASGGNPFLLTELERTLREEGVPLTAAGAERVVATTPPKLARATRAAGSARSRRRSAGACDRGARRQGGARSRVRTGANRAGGGRASRRDAGRCGPA
;
A
#
# COMPACT_ATOMS: atom_id res chain seq x y z
N MET A 1 29.01 4.13 11.76
CA MET A 1 28.97 4.64 10.38
C MET A 1 30.41 4.91 9.97
N THR A 2 30.88 4.35 8.86
CA THR A 2 32.27 4.49 8.40
C THR A 2 32.27 4.98 6.95
N GLY A 3 33.33 5.68 6.55
CA GLY A 3 33.47 6.20 5.18
C GLY A 3 32.43 7.26 4.82
N ALA A 4 31.99 7.27 3.56
CA ALA A 4 31.08 8.27 3.01
C ALA A 4 29.72 8.33 3.74
N ALA A 5 29.29 7.25 4.41
CA ALA A 5 28.07 7.25 5.23
C ALA A 5 28.11 8.25 6.39
N ALA A 6 29.29 8.71 6.82
CA ALA A 6 29.42 9.74 7.85
C ALA A 6 28.81 11.09 7.42
N LEU A 7 28.69 11.34 6.11
CA LEU A 7 28.08 12.56 5.58
C LEU A 7 26.55 12.63 5.83
N ALA A 8 25.92 11.51 6.20
CA ALA A 8 24.50 11.48 6.60
C ALA A 8 24.27 11.93 8.05
N VAL A 9 25.31 11.99 8.88
CA VAL A 9 25.19 12.22 10.32
C VAL A 9 24.37 13.47 10.67
N PRO A 10 24.58 14.65 10.04
CA PRO A 10 23.83 15.86 10.39
C PRO A 10 22.31 15.67 10.32
N VAL A 11 21.80 14.97 9.31
CA VAL A 11 20.37 14.69 9.17
C VAL A 11 19.87 13.70 10.22
N LEU A 12 20.69 12.72 10.61
CA LEU A 12 20.29 11.69 11.58
C LEU A 12 20.28 12.19 13.02
N VAL A 13 21.02 13.26 13.32
CA VAL A 13 21.11 13.84 14.67
C VAL A 13 20.49 15.23 14.75
N ASP A 14 19.79 15.67 13.70
CA ASP A 14 19.17 16.98 13.58
C ASP A 14 20.16 18.14 13.87
N ALA A 15 21.36 18.02 13.31
CA ALA A 15 22.41 19.03 13.40
C ALA A 15 22.50 19.83 12.09
N PRO A 16 22.89 21.12 12.15
CA PRO A 16 23.09 21.92 10.95
C PRO A 16 24.15 21.28 10.05
N ALA A 17 23.82 21.13 8.76
CA ALA A 17 24.78 20.66 7.77
C ALA A 17 25.80 21.79 7.50
N GLU A 18 27.03 21.66 8.01
CA GLU A 18 28.09 22.64 7.74
C GLU A 18 28.76 22.39 6.37
N GLY A 19 28.79 23.40 5.49
CA GLY A 19 29.58 23.43 4.25
C GLY A 19 28.81 23.66 2.93
N ASP A 20 29.50 24.21 1.93
CA ASP A 20 29.00 24.59 0.58
C ASP A 20 28.61 23.37 -0.30
N GLY A 21 28.96 22.15 0.13
CA GLY A 21 28.56 20.88 -0.49
C GLY A 21 27.34 20.20 0.18
N GLY A 22 26.65 20.91 1.10
CA GLY A 22 25.76 20.31 2.11
C GLY A 22 24.64 19.42 1.57
N SER A 23 24.00 19.78 0.46
CA SER A 23 22.89 18.96 -0.08
C SER A 23 23.39 17.66 -0.74
N PHE A 24 24.39 17.75 -1.64
CA PHE A 24 24.89 16.56 -2.34
C PHE A 24 25.66 15.61 -1.42
N GLY A 25 26.46 16.15 -0.50
CA GLY A 25 27.19 15.34 0.48
C GLY A 25 26.25 14.51 1.37
N VAL A 26 25.15 15.13 1.83
CA VAL A 26 24.11 14.44 2.62
C VAL A 26 23.41 13.35 1.81
N LEU A 27 23.01 13.63 0.56
CA LEU A 27 22.38 12.62 -0.32
C LEU A 27 23.31 11.42 -0.53
N HIS A 28 24.60 11.70 -0.79
CA HIS A 28 25.60 10.67 -0.99
C HIS A 28 25.86 9.86 0.29
N GLY A 29 25.90 10.54 1.44
CA GLY A 29 26.03 9.89 2.74
C GLY A 29 24.86 8.97 3.05
N LEU A 30 23.62 9.41 2.80
CA LEU A 30 22.43 8.60 3.01
C LEU A 30 22.40 7.38 2.09
N TYR A 31 22.83 7.53 0.84
CA TYR A 31 22.99 6.40 -0.06
C TYR A 31 23.99 5.37 0.47
N TRP A 32 25.18 5.80 0.89
CA TRP A 32 26.17 4.87 1.44
C TRP A 32 25.75 4.25 2.77
N LEU A 33 24.95 4.96 3.57
CA LEU A 33 24.32 4.39 4.74
C LEU A 33 23.40 3.22 4.34
N LEU A 34 22.54 3.42 3.36
CA LEU A 34 21.65 2.35 2.86
C LEU A 34 22.45 1.21 2.21
N ALA A 35 23.50 1.51 1.44
CA ALA A 35 24.37 0.51 0.84
C ALA A 35 25.03 -0.37 1.91
N ASN A 36 25.62 0.23 2.94
CA ASN A 36 26.22 -0.49 4.07
C ASN A 36 25.21 -1.33 4.87
N LEU A 37 23.93 -0.95 4.87
CA LEU A 37 22.86 -1.74 5.47
C LEU A 37 22.47 -2.91 4.55
N ALA A 38 22.35 -2.66 3.25
CA ALA A 38 22.01 -3.65 2.24
C ALA A 38 23.10 -4.72 2.07
N GLU A 39 24.38 -4.41 2.37
CA GLU A 39 25.46 -5.40 2.44
C GLU A 39 25.23 -6.48 3.51
N ARG A 40 24.46 -6.18 4.56
CA ARG A 40 24.17 -7.13 5.63
C ARG A 40 23.05 -8.11 5.26
N GLY A 41 22.28 -7.80 4.21
CA GLY A 41 21.16 -8.58 3.71
C GLY A 41 20.15 -7.71 2.97
N PRO A 42 19.16 -8.33 2.28
CA PRO A 42 18.16 -7.59 1.52
C PRO A 42 17.40 -6.57 2.39
N LEU A 43 17.26 -5.34 1.88
CA LEU A 43 16.66 -4.21 2.60
C LEU A 43 15.35 -3.77 1.92
N LEU A 44 14.27 -3.64 2.71
CA LEU A 44 13.05 -2.96 2.28
C LEU A 44 13.00 -1.58 2.93
N LEU A 45 13.02 -0.53 2.12
CA LEU A 45 12.73 0.83 2.56
C LEU A 45 11.28 1.17 2.19
N ALA A 46 10.40 1.15 3.19
CA ALA A 46 8.98 1.45 3.01
C ALA A 46 8.66 2.86 3.54
N ILE A 47 8.06 3.68 2.69
CA ILE A 47 7.68 5.07 2.98
C ILE A 47 6.20 5.22 2.73
N ASP A 48 5.48 5.61 3.77
CA ASP A 48 4.05 5.88 3.72
C ASP A 48 3.79 7.39 3.68
N ASP A 49 2.71 7.79 3.03
CA ASP A 49 2.32 9.19 2.83
C ASP A 49 3.40 10.07 2.15
N ALA A 50 4.05 9.59 1.08
CA ALA A 50 5.14 10.34 0.42
C ALA A 50 4.73 11.72 -0.10
N HIS A 51 3.44 11.94 -0.41
CA HIS A 51 2.86 13.26 -0.72
C HIS A 51 3.00 14.32 0.39
N TRP A 52 3.36 13.93 1.61
CA TRP A 52 3.65 14.84 2.71
C TRP A 52 5.14 15.02 2.99
N ALA A 53 6.01 14.34 2.25
CA ALA A 53 7.45 14.50 2.39
C ALA A 53 7.86 15.90 1.92
N ASP A 54 8.88 16.45 2.58
CA ASP A 54 9.50 17.69 2.13
C ASP A 54 10.31 17.47 0.85
N GLU A 55 10.59 18.57 0.16
CA GLU A 55 11.31 18.57 -1.10
C GLU A 55 12.73 17.92 -0.99
N PRO A 56 13.55 18.17 0.05
CA PRO A 56 14.82 17.45 0.24
C PRO A 56 14.67 15.94 0.38
N SER A 57 13.66 15.46 1.10
CA SER A 57 13.38 14.02 1.22
C SER A 57 12.99 13.42 -0.11
N LEU A 58 12.10 14.07 -0.87
CA LEU A 58 11.70 13.62 -2.21
C LEU A 58 12.90 13.57 -3.17
N ARG A 59 13.79 14.57 -3.11
CA ARG A 59 15.05 14.57 -3.89
C ARG A 59 15.96 13.39 -3.52
N PHE A 60 16.02 13.02 -2.25
CA PHE A 60 16.74 11.82 -1.83
C PHE A 60 16.14 10.55 -2.40
N LEU A 61 14.81 10.42 -2.39
CA LEU A 61 14.15 9.26 -2.99
C LEU A 61 14.42 9.18 -4.49
N ALA A 62 14.27 10.29 -5.22
CA ALA A 62 14.61 10.34 -6.64
C ALA A 62 16.10 10.02 -6.90
N PHE A 63 17.00 10.48 -6.04
CA PHE A 63 18.43 10.16 -6.12
C PHE A 63 18.71 8.66 -5.90
N LEU A 64 18.00 8.04 -4.95
CA LEU A 64 18.12 6.63 -4.60
C LEU A 64 17.52 5.73 -5.69
N THR A 65 16.34 6.05 -6.23
CA THR A 65 15.65 5.28 -7.27
C THR A 65 16.56 5.02 -8.46
N ARG A 66 17.26 6.04 -8.95
CA ARG A 66 18.22 5.92 -10.07
C ARG A 66 19.44 5.03 -9.78
N ARG A 67 19.60 4.52 -8.56
CA ARG A 67 20.73 3.70 -8.11
C ARG A 67 20.29 2.42 -7.42
N VAL A 68 18.99 2.17 -7.31
CA VAL A 68 18.45 1.06 -6.52
C VAL A 68 18.86 -0.29 -7.09
N ASP A 69 19.00 -0.40 -8.41
CA ASP A 69 19.40 -1.62 -9.13
C ASP A 69 20.81 -2.12 -8.75
N SER A 70 21.65 -1.25 -8.17
CA SER A 70 22.99 -1.61 -7.73
C SER A 70 23.04 -2.17 -6.30
N LEU A 71 21.91 -2.19 -5.59
CA LEU A 71 21.78 -2.60 -4.21
C LEU A 71 20.73 -3.72 -4.06
N PRO A 72 20.88 -4.64 -3.09
CA PRO A 72 19.80 -5.55 -2.72
C PRO A 72 18.76 -4.78 -1.88
N LEU A 73 18.15 -3.75 -2.47
CA LEU A 73 17.22 -2.83 -1.84
C LEU A 73 15.93 -2.74 -2.65
N VAL A 74 14.78 -2.77 -1.96
CA VAL A 74 13.47 -2.42 -2.54
C VAL A 74 13.00 -1.12 -1.91
N LEU A 75 12.68 -0.14 -2.74
CA LEU A 75 12.02 1.10 -2.33
C LEU A 75 10.52 0.97 -2.59
N LEU A 76 9.72 1.00 -1.53
CA LEU A 76 8.26 0.98 -1.62
C LEU A 76 7.70 2.29 -1.08
N THR A 77 7.04 3.05 -1.95
CA THR A 77 6.41 4.33 -1.59
C THR A 77 4.90 4.25 -1.75
N ALA A 78 4.15 4.66 -0.73
CA ALA A 78 2.72 4.91 -0.82
C ALA A 78 2.46 6.42 -0.88
N THR A 79 1.63 6.84 -1.83
CA THR A 79 1.30 8.24 -2.03
C THR A 79 -0.14 8.41 -2.52
N ARG A 80 -0.69 9.62 -2.36
CA ARG A 80 -1.93 9.98 -3.03
C ARG A 80 -1.67 10.12 -4.53
N PRO A 81 -2.70 9.87 -5.37
CA PRO A 81 -2.60 10.20 -6.79
C PRO A 81 -2.16 11.65 -6.95
N VAL A 82 -1.16 11.87 -7.80
CA VAL A 82 -0.77 13.21 -8.23
C VAL A 82 -1.59 13.52 -9.46
N GLU A 83 -2.33 14.64 -9.45
CA GLU A 83 -3.12 15.05 -10.61
C GLU A 83 -2.21 15.34 -11.81
N PRO A 84 -2.45 14.73 -12.99
CA PRO A 84 -1.60 14.91 -14.18
C PRO A 84 -1.52 16.35 -14.68
N ASP A 85 -2.55 17.17 -14.41
CA ASP A 85 -2.67 18.56 -14.86
C ASP A 85 -2.28 19.59 -13.78
N ALA A 86 -1.74 19.14 -12.64
CA ALA A 86 -1.13 20.07 -11.70
C ALA A 86 0.06 20.73 -12.42
N ALA A 87 -0.08 22.02 -12.73
CA ALA A 87 0.84 22.80 -13.55
C ALA A 87 2.27 22.96 -12.98
N ASP A 88 2.62 22.20 -11.93
CA ASP A 88 3.90 22.27 -11.25
C ASP A 88 4.59 20.89 -11.26
N PRO A 89 5.73 20.73 -11.97
CA PRO A 89 6.53 19.52 -11.93
C PRO A 89 7.08 19.30 -10.51
N SER A 90 6.38 18.47 -9.72
CA SER A 90 6.86 18.08 -8.39
C SER A 90 7.91 16.98 -8.50
N VAL A 91 8.90 16.95 -7.60
CA VAL A 91 9.88 15.84 -7.54
C VAL A 91 9.20 14.48 -7.31
N LEU A 92 8.01 14.48 -6.70
CA LEU A 92 7.18 13.29 -6.57
C LEU A 92 6.65 12.81 -7.94
N SER A 93 6.26 13.73 -8.83
CA SER A 93 5.85 13.39 -10.20
C SER A 93 7.01 12.77 -10.98
N ASP A 94 8.21 13.33 -10.84
CA ASP A 94 9.42 12.78 -11.48
C ASP A 94 9.76 11.38 -10.96
N LEU A 95 9.65 11.16 -9.65
CA LEU A 95 9.86 9.86 -9.02
C LEU A 95 8.87 8.80 -9.55
N LEU A 96 7.59 9.17 -9.71
CA LEU A 96 6.54 8.28 -10.22
C LEU A 96 6.67 8.03 -11.74
N GLY A 97 7.29 8.95 -12.47
CA GLY A 97 7.55 8.82 -13.91
C GLY A 97 8.89 8.16 -14.26
N ASP A 98 9.74 7.88 -13.28
CA ASP A 98 11.05 7.27 -13.50
C ASP A 98 10.89 5.82 -14.05
N PRO A 99 11.65 5.43 -15.10
CA PRO A 99 11.56 4.08 -15.66
C PRO A 99 11.85 2.93 -14.69
N ALA A 100 12.55 3.20 -13.59
CA ALA A 100 12.82 2.22 -12.53
C ALA A 100 11.66 2.09 -11.52
N THR A 101 10.59 2.88 -11.67
CA THR A 101 9.44 2.89 -10.75
C THR A 101 8.24 2.17 -11.36
N ASP A 102 7.82 1.07 -10.71
CA ASP A 102 6.53 0.43 -10.99
C ASP A 102 5.42 1.08 -10.16
N VAL A 103 4.42 1.68 -10.82
CA VAL A 103 3.28 2.31 -10.16
C VAL A 103 2.08 1.37 -10.12
N VAL A 104 1.64 1.02 -8.90
CA VAL A 104 0.43 0.23 -8.67
C VAL A 104 -0.70 1.13 -8.17
N THR A 105 -1.69 1.39 -9.03
CA THR A 105 -2.89 2.15 -8.64
C THR A 105 -3.90 1.26 -7.92
N ILE A 106 -4.10 1.50 -6.62
CA ILE A 106 -5.14 0.84 -5.83
C ILE A 106 -6.47 1.56 -6.08
N ARG A 107 -7.42 0.85 -6.70
CA ARG A 107 -8.77 1.36 -6.97
C ARG A 107 -9.71 1.05 -5.82
N ALA A 108 -10.81 1.81 -5.73
CA ALA A 108 -11.92 1.46 -4.86
C ALA A 108 -12.46 0.06 -5.18
N LEU A 109 -13.04 -0.61 -4.18
CA LEU A 109 -13.64 -1.91 -4.36
C LEU A 109 -14.82 -1.82 -5.33
N SER A 110 -14.81 -2.67 -6.35
CA SER A 110 -15.96 -2.86 -7.23
C SER A 110 -17.16 -3.44 -6.46
N GLU A 111 -18.38 -3.29 -6.98
CA GLU A 111 -19.60 -3.89 -6.40
C GLU A 111 -19.45 -5.39 -6.05
N PRO A 112 -18.91 -6.26 -6.92
CA PRO A 112 -18.66 -7.67 -6.56
C PRO A 112 -17.67 -7.84 -5.41
N ALA A 113 -16.61 -7.04 -5.38
CA ALA A 113 -15.62 -7.07 -4.29
C ALA A 113 -16.20 -6.57 -2.96
N VAL A 114 -17.14 -5.62 -2.99
CA VAL A 114 -17.89 -5.20 -1.80
C VAL A 114 -18.77 -6.33 -1.27
N LEU A 115 -19.42 -7.09 -2.16
CA LEU A 115 -20.22 -8.25 -1.76
C LEU A 115 -19.35 -9.33 -1.10
N GLU A 116 -18.18 -9.63 -1.66
CA GLU A 116 -17.21 -10.56 -1.07
C GLU A 116 -16.71 -10.07 0.29
N PHE A 117 -16.28 -8.80 0.37
CA PHE A 117 -15.85 -8.15 1.60
C PHE A 117 -16.90 -8.27 2.73
N LEU A 118 -18.17 -7.96 2.42
CA LEU A 118 -19.25 -8.03 3.41
C LEU A 118 -19.55 -9.47 3.85
N ARG A 119 -19.43 -10.46 2.95
CA ARG A 119 -19.64 -11.88 3.29
C ARG A 119 -18.56 -12.40 4.22
N GLU A 120 -17.30 -12.05 3.96
CA GLU A 120 -16.17 -12.46 4.79
C GLU A 120 -16.28 -11.89 6.21
N HIS A 121 -16.69 -10.64 6.36
CA HIS A 121 -16.82 -10.01 7.68
C HIS A 121 -18.11 -10.35 8.42
N ALA A 122 -19.24 -10.46 7.73
CA ALA A 122 -20.53 -10.72 8.38
C ALA A 122 -20.65 -12.16 8.88
N GLY A 123 -19.90 -13.11 8.29
CA GLY A 123 -20.05 -14.54 8.58
C GLY A 123 -21.44 -15.08 8.24
N ALA A 124 -22.19 -14.37 7.38
CA ALA A 124 -23.58 -14.64 7.04
C ALA A 124 -23.84 -14.39 5.54
N THR A 125 -24.99 -14.86 5.06
CA THR A 125 -25.41 -14.59 3.69
C THR A 125 -25.77 -13.12 3.51
N VAL A 126 -25.07 -12.46 2.58
CA VAL A 126 -25.35 -11.08 2.15
C VAL A 126 -26.02 -11.12 0.78
N GLU A 127 -27.17 -10.47 0.67
CA GLU A 127 -27.87 -10.30 -0.61
C GLU A 127 -27.20 -9.22 -1.48
N VAL A 128 -27.27 -9.42 -2.80
CA VAL A 128 -26.65 -8.52 -3.79
C VAL A 128 -27.20 -7.09 -3.69
N ALA A 129 -28.50 -6.94 -3.46
CA ALA A 129 -29.14 -5.62 -3.34
C ALA A 129 -28.56 -4.80 -2.17
N PHE A 130 -28.29 -5.46 -1.03
CA PHE A 130 -27.66 -4.82 0.12
C PHE A 130 -26.23 -4.39 -0.19
N ALA A 131 -25.41 -5.30 -0.76
CA ALA A 131 -24.03 -4.99 -1.13
C ALA A 131 -23.94 -3.84 -2.16
N ARG A 132 -24.86 -3.79 -3.12
CA ARG A 132 -24.96 -2.68 -4.08
C ARG A 132 -25.26 -1.35 -3.38
N ALA A 133 -26.20 -1.32 -2.43
CA ALA A 133 -26.50 -0.12 -1.67
C ALA A 133 -25.30 0.33 -0.83
N CYS A 134 -24.59 -0.60 -0.19
CA CYS A 134 -23.34 -0.30 0.52
C CYS A 134 -22.24 0.22 -0.41
N HIS A 135 -22.07 -0.37 -1.59
CA HIS A 135 -21.13 0.11 -2.60
C HIS A 135 -21.47 1.53 -3.05
N HIS A 136 -22.74 1.82 -3.34
CA HIS A 136 -23.20 3.16 -3.71
C HIS A 136 -22.95 4.19 -2.60
N ALA A 137 -23.27 3.84 -1.35
CA ALA A 137 -23.10 4.74 -0.20
C ALA A 137 -21.62 5.01 0.16
N SER A 138 -20.75 4.02 -0.05
CA SER A 138 -19.31 4.10 0.31
C SER A 138 -18.40 4.49 -0.86
N GLY A 139 -18.89 4.47 -2.09
CA GLY A 139 -18.07 4.56 -3.30
C GLY A 139 -17.04 3.42 -3.40
N GLY A 140 -17.28 2.27 -2.78
CA GLY A 140 -16.34 1.15 -2.72
C GLY A 140 -15.15 1.36 -1.78
N ASN A 141 -15.18 2.36 -0.91
CA ASN A 141 -14.10 2.64 0.04
C ASN A 141 -14.15 1.63 1.22
N PRO A 142 -13.12 0.77 1.42
CA PRO A 142 -13.12 -0.23 2.49
C PRO A 142 -13.29 0.35 3.90
N PHE A 143 -12.72 1.54 4.16
CA PHE A 143 -12.85 2.22 5.45
C PHE A 143 -14.31 2.65 5.70
N LEU A 144 -14.96 3.26 4.70
CA LEU A 144 -16.36 3.67 4.82
C LEU A 144 -17.29 2.46 4.91
N LEU A 145 -17.00 1.38 4.17
CA LEU A 145 -17.74 0.13 4.26
C LEU A 145 -17.70 -0.46 5.67
N THR A 146 -16.52 -0.50 6.30
CA THR A 146 -16.35 -1.00 7.67
C THR A 146 -17.18 -0.18 8.67
N GLU A 147 -17.17 1.15 8.55
CA GLU A 147 -17.96 2.02 9.43
C GLU A 147 -19.47 1.91 9.19
N LEU A 148 -19.88 1.79 7.92
CA LEU A 148 -21.27 1.58 7.55
C LEU A 148 -21.78 0.24 8.09
N GLU A 149 -21.03 -0.84 7.86
CA GLU A 149 -21.35 -2.19 8.35
C GLU A 149 -21.47 -2.21 9.88
N ARG A 150 -20.52 -1.59 10.59
CA ARG A 150 -20.58 -1.46 12.06
C ARG A 150 -21.87 -0.77 12.51
N THR A 151 -22.21 0.36 11.90
CA THR A 151 -23.41 1.14 12.24
C THR A 151 -24.70 0.34 11.97
N LEU A 152 -24.79 -0.32 10.82
CA LEU A 152 -25.97 -1.10 10.44
C LEU A 152 -26.16 -2.33 11.32
N ARG A 153 -25.05 -2.96 11.76
CA ARG A 153 -25.07 -4.05 12.73
C ARG A 153 -25.58 -3.59 14.09
N GLU A 154 -25.11 -2.44 14.58
CA GLU A 154 -25.58 -1.83 15.84
C GLU A 154 -27.08 -1.49 15.79
N GLU A 155 -27.58 -1.08 14.63
CA GLU A 155 -28.99 -0.78 14.38
C GLU A 155 -29.84 -2.03 14.04
N GLY A 156 -29.22 -3.22 13.99
CA GLY A 156 -29.91 -4.48 13.71
C GLY A 156 -30.49 -4.59 12.29
N VAL A 157 -29.92 -3.86 11.33
CA VAL A 157 -30.40 -3.86 9.94
C VAL A 157 -30.07 -5.19 9.26
N PRO A 158 -31.05 -5.88 8.65
CA PRO A 158 -30.81 -7.16 7.98
C PRO A 158 -29.97 -6.98 6.71
N LEU A 159 -29.12 -7.96 6.39
CA LEU A 159 -28.23 -7.96 5.22
C LEU A 159 -28.96 -8.37 3.92
N THR A 160 -30.17 -7.85 3.74
CA THR A 160 -31.12 -8.22 2.68
C THR A 160 -31.55 -7.00 1.87
N ALA A 161 -32.36 -7.19 0.82
CA ALA A 161 -32.96 -6.12 0.04
C ALA A 161 -33.74 -5.11 0.91
N ALA A 162 -34.44 -5.57 1.95
CA ALA A 162 -35.13 -4.68 2.89
C ALA A 162 -34.16 -3.79 3.69
N GLY A 163 -32.97 -4.32 4.02
CA GLY A 163 -31.91 -3.52 4.65
C GLY A 163 -31.28 -2.51 3.71
N ALA A 164 -31.23 -2.80 2.40
CA ALA A 164 -30.66 -1.93 1.38
C ALA A 164 -31.36 -0.55 1.34
N GLU A 165 -32.69 -0.51 1.50
CA GLU A 165 -33.46 0.73 1.60
C GLU A 165 -33.01 1.59 2.80
N ARG A 166 -32.64 0.94 3.91
CA ARG A 166 -32.13 1.62 5.11
C ARG A 166 -30.74 2.20 4.88
N VAL A 167 -29.87 1.52 4.13
CA VAL A 167 -28.54 2.03 3.77
C VAL A 167 -28.65 3.36 3.01
N VAL A 168 -29.55 3.41 2.03
CA VAL A 168 -29.82 4.62 1.24
C VAL A 168 -30.33 5.74 2.15
N ALA A 169 -31.27 5.44 3.06
CA ALA A 169 -31.83 6.42 3.99
C ALA A 169 -30.83 6.94 5.05
N THR A 170 -29.76 6.19 5.36
CA THR A 170 -28.76 6.54 6.39
C THR A 170 -27.67 7.49 5.87
N THR A 171 -27.63 7.69 4.56
CA THR A 171 -26.65 8.52 3.85
C THR A 171 -27.29 9.90 3.60
N PRO A 172 -26.94 11.06 4.25
CA PRO A 172 -25.91 11.39 5.27
C PRO A 172 -26.36 12.34 6.45
N PRO A 173 -25.82 12.24 7.69
CA PRO A 173 -24.60 12.97 8.11
C PRO A 173 -23.65 12.20 9.06
N LYS A 174 -23.96 10.94 9.42
CA LYS A 174 -23.11 10.13 10.33
C LYS A 174 -21.76 9.74 9.71
N LEU A 175 -21.72 9.48 8.39
CA LEU A 175 -20.47 9.19 7.65
C LEU A 175 -19.46 10.37 7.66
N ALA A 176 -19.95 11.61 7.73
CA ALA A 176 -19.11 12.80 7.83
C ALA A 176 -18.46 12.99 9.22
N ARG A 177 -18.96 12.33 10.27
CA ARG A 177 -18.35 12.35 11.62
C ARG A 177 -17.25 11.29 11.76
N ALA A 178 -17.44 10.11 11.17
CA ALA A 178 -16.46 9.02 11.22
C ALA A 178 -15.14 9.39 10.52
N THR A 179 -15.21 10.10 9.39
CA THR A 179 -14.01 10.59 8.68
C THR A 179 -13.21 11.63 9.48
N ARG A 180 -13.89 12.52 10.23
CA ARG A 180 -13.21 13.52 11.10
C ARG A 180 -12.54 12.88 12.33
N ALA A 181 -13.14 11.85 12.91
CA ALA A 181 -12.57 11.15 14.06
C ALA A 181 -11.31 10.36 13.67
N ALA A 182 -11.35 9.63 12.55
CA ALA A 182 -10.23 8.82 12.08
C ALA A 182 -9.06 9.67 11.53
N GLY A 183 -9.35 10.76 10.81
CA GLY A 183 -8.32 11.67 10.29
C GLY A 183 -7.54 12.40 11.40
N SER A 184 -8.22 12.82 12.47
CA SER A 184 -7.59 13.59 13.55
C SER A 184 -6.82 12.74 14.59
N ALA A 185 -7.12 11.44 14.69
CA ALA A 185 -6.41 10.51 15.57
C ALA A 185 -5.08 10.04 14.96
N ARG A 186 -5.01 9.96 13.62
CA ARG A 186 -3.82 9.48 12.91
C ARG A 186 -2.75 10.57 12.72
N SER A 187 -3.16 11.84 12.53
CA SER A 187 -2.20 12.96 12.43
C SER A 187 -1.56 13.31 13.79
N ARG A 188 -2.31 13.19 14.90
CA ARG A 188 -1.81 13.53 16.25
C ARG A 188 -0.87 12.48 16.87
N ARG A 189 -0.87 11.24 16.36
CA ARG A 189 0.07 10.20 16.81
C ARG A 189 1.43 10.28 16.12
N ARG A 190 1.54 10.92 14.94
CA ARG A 190 2.83 11.06 14.24
C ARG A 190 3.69 12.22 14.75
N SER A 191 3.09 13.25 15.35
CA SER A 191 3.82 14.36 15.96
C SER A 191 4.23 14.14 17.43
N ALA A 192 3.91 12.98 18.03
CA ALA A 192 4.23 12.69 19.42
C ALA A 192 4.66 11.22 19.62
N GLY A 193 5.96 10.97 19.44
CA GLY A 193 6.70 9.93 20.17
C GLY A 193 7.00 8.62 19.44
N ALA A 194 8.28 8.41 19.11
CA ALA A 194 8.93 7.10 19.21
C ALA A 194 10.47 7.24 19.30
N CYS A 195 10.94 7.95 20.33
CA CYS A 195 12.23 7.65 20.95
C CYS A 195 11.93 6.75 22.16
N ASP A 196 12.13 5.44 22.05
CA ASP A 196 12.75 4.66 23.13
C ASP A 196 13.31 3.32 22.64
N ARG A 197 14.27 2.85 23.43
CA ARG A 197 15.35 1.92 23.15
C ARG A 197 14.93 0.46 23.00
N GLY A 198 15.57 -0.19 22.04
CA GLY A 198 16.43 -1.36 22.22
C GLY A 198 15.95 -2.49 23.14
N ALA A 199 15.48 -3.58 22.54
CA ALA A 199 15.55 -4.90 23.16
C ALA A 199 16.07 -5.92 22.15
N ARG A 200 17.33 -6.34 22.36
CA ARG A 200 17.96 -7.48 21.70
C ARG A 200 17.16 -8.74 22.01
N ARG A 201 16.82 -9.53 20.99
CA ARG A 201 16.70 -11.00 21.12
C ARG A 201 17.25 -11.70 19.88
N GLN A 202 18.27 -12.52 20.13
CA GLN A 202 18.80 -13.54 19.23
C GLN A 202 17.80 -14.69 19.10
N GLY A 203 17.81 -15.38 17.97
CA GLY A 203 17.14 -16.67 17.83
C GLY A 203 16.88 -17.00 16.36
N GLY A 204 17.76 -17.80 15.76
CA GLY A 204 17.63 -18.23 14.38
C GLY A 204 16.52 -19.23 14.14
N ALA A 205 16.05 -19.30 12.90
CA ALA A 205 15.56 -20.52 12.28
C ALA A 205 15.50 -20.29 10.76
N ARG A 206 16.25 -21.12 10.03
CA ARG A 206 16.17 -21.25 8.58
C ARG A 206 14.76 -21.74 8.21
N SER A 207 14.08 -21.03 7.31
CA SER A 207 12.85 -21.51 6.69
C SER A 207 12.99 -21.40 5.17
N ARG A 208 13.07 -22.57 4.53
CA ARG A 208 13.03 -22.76 3.08
C ARG A 208 11.58 -22.54 2.64
N VAL A 209 11.33 -21.53 1.81
CA VAL A 209 10.05 -21.43 1.08
C VAL A 209 10.19 -22.15 -0.24
N ARG A 210 9.47 -23.28 -0.34
CA ARG A 210 9.21 -24.01 -1.57
C ARG A 210 8.27 -23.17 -2.45
N THR A 211 8.68 -22.90 -3.68
CA THR A 211 7.82 -22.41 -4.75
C THR A 211 6.84 -23.51 -5.16
N GLY A 212 5.57 -23.33 -4.82
CA GLY A 212 4.46 -24.16 -5.30
C GLY A 212 3.98 -23.65 -6.65
N ALA A 213 4.28 -24.38 -7.72
CA ALA A 213 3.70 -24.18 -9.03
C ALA A 213 2.23 -24.62 -9.03
N ASN A 214 1.32 -23.68 -9.29
CA ASN A 214 -0.10 -23.96 -9.44
C ASN A 214 -0.37 -24.46 -10.86
N ARG A 215 -0.49 -25.78 -11.04
CA ARG A 215 -1.09 -26.39 -12.25
C ARG A 215 -2.56 -26.69 -11.95
N ALA A 216 -3.44 -25.88 -12.51
CA ALA A 216 -4.86 -26.18 -12.66
C ALA A 216 -5.17 -26.47 -14.12
N GLY A 217 -6.00 -27.49 -14.38
CA GLY A 217 -6.69 -27.65 -15.67
C GLY A 217 -6.59 -29.03 -16.31
N GLY A 218 -7.10 -30.06 -15.63
CA GLY A 218 -7.57 -31.26 -16.32
C GLY A 218 -8.95 -31.00 -16.92
N GLY A 219 -9.11 -31.27 -18.21
CA GLY A 219 -10.39 -31.25 -18.92
C GLY A 219 -10.44 -32.36 -19.95
N ARG A 220 -11.15 -33.45 -19.62
CA ARG A 220 -11.43 -34.59 -20.49
C ARG A 220 -12.50 -34.21 -21.52
N ALA A 221 -12.28 -34.56 -22.79
CA ALA A 221 -13.35 -34.81 -23.76
C ALA A 221 -12.86 -35.96 -24.68
N SER A 222 -13.39 -37.16 -24.47
CA SER A 222 -14.44 -37.76 -25.30
C SER A 222 -13.86 -38.59 -26.46
N ARG A 223 -13.78 -39.90 -26.18
CA ARG A 223 -13.65 -40.98 -27.16
C ARG A 223 -14.72 -40.84 -28.24
N ARG A 224 -14.33 -40.87 -29.51
CA ARG A 224 -15.10 -41.55 -30.57
C ARG A 224 -14.12 -42.32 -31.44
N ASP A 225 -14.24 -43.62 -31.31
CA ASP A 225 -13.63 -44.66 -32.12
C ASP A 225 -14.74 -45.13 -33.08
N ALA A 226 -14.51 -45.04 -34.38
CA ALA A 226 -15.17 -45.84 -35.42
C ALA A 226 -14.66 -45.40 -36.80
N GLY A 227 -14.11 -46.36 -37.57
CA GLY A 227 -14.11 -46.26 -39.02
C GLY A 227 -12.76 -46.46 -39.71
N ARG A 228 -12.14 -47.63 -39.52
CA ARG A 228 -11.21 -48.19 -40.51
C ARG A 228 -11.95 -48.40 -41.83
N CYS A 229 -11.42 -47.85 -42.92
CA CYS A 229 -11.49 -48.40 -44.28
C CYS A 229 -10.25 -47.90 -45.03
N GLY A 230 -9.32 -48.79 -45.36
CA GLY A 230 -8.47 -48.66 -46.55
C GLY A 230 -8.97 -49.64 -47.61
N PRO A 231 -8.18 -49.98 -48.64
CA PRO A 231 -7.11 -49.21 -49.28
C PRO A 231 -7.33 -49.11 -50.81
N ALA A 232 -6.65 -48.15 -51.46
CA ALA A 232 -6.13 -48.24 -52.83
C ALA A 232 -5.18 -47.06 -53.05
#